data_AF-A0A3S1G2L6-F1
#
_entry.id   AF-A0A3S1G2L6-F1
#
_cell.length_a   1.000
_cell.length_b   1.000
_cell.length_c   1.000
_cell.angle_alpha   90.00
_cell.angle_beta   90.00
_cell.angle_gamma   90.00
#
_symmetry.space_group_name_H-M   'P 1'
#
loop_
_entity.id
_entity.type
_entity.pdbx_description
1 polymer ?
#
loop_
_entity_poly.entity_id
_entity_poly.type
_entity_poly.pdbx_seq_one_letter_code
_entity_poly.pdbx_strand_id
1 'polypeptide(L)'
;MAIASTAGGASRAMTREEKKVIFASSLGTVFEWYDFYLYGSLAVFIGSTFFSPAIPEATRNIFALLAFAAGFLVRPFGALLFGRIGDLVGRKYT
;
A
#
# COMPACT_ATOMS: atom_id res chain seq x y z
N MET A 1 28.77 -39.65 -18.97
CA MET A 1 29.26 -38.26 -19.09
C MET A 1 28.20 -37.47 -19.83
N ALA A 2 27.30 -36.80 -19.10
CA ALA A 2 26.24 -35.98 -19.68
C ALA A 2 26.48 -34.53 -19.23
N ILE A 3 26.76 -33.66 -20.20
CA ILE A 3 26.96 -32.22 -19.98
C ILE A 3 25.60 -31.56 -19.74
N ALA A 4 25.41 -30.98 -18.55
CA ALA A 4 24.28 -30.11 -18.28
C ALA A 4 24.48 -28.80 -19.05
N SER A 5 23.56 -28.49 -19.97
CA SER A 5 23.49 -27.18 -20.63
C SER A 5 22.99 -26.15 -19.62
N THR A 6 23.87 -25.24 -19.22
CA THR A 6 23.52 -24.03 -18.45
C THR A 6 22.80 -23.06 -19.39
N ALA A 7 21.47 -23.02 -19.30
CA ALA A 7 20.67 -21.97 -19.92
C ALA A 7 20.97 -20.63 -19.24
N GLY A 8 21.96 -19.90 -19.76
CA GLY A 8 22.18 -18.50 -19.44
C GLY A 8 21.02 -17.66 -19.96
N GLY A 9 20.05 -17.37 -19.09
CA GLY A 9 18.99 -16.42 -19.39
C GLY A 9 19.56 -15.02 -19.58
N ALA A 10 19.68 -14.57 -20.82
CA ALA A 10 20.03 -13.18 -21.11
C ALA A 10 18.93 -12.26 -20.53
N SER A 11 19.33 -11.34 -19.66
CA SER A 11 18.47 -10.26 -19.16
C SER A 11 17.98 -9.42 -20.35
N ARG A 12 16.74 -9.65 -20.79
CA ARG A 12 16.11 -8.83 -21.83
C ARG A 12 15.89 -7.44 -21.24
N ALA A 13 16.40 -6.42 -21.92
CA ALA A 13 16.19 -5.03 -21.51
C ALA A 13 14.69 -4.72 -21.40
N MET A 14 14.30 -4.11 -20.28
CA MET A 14 12.90 -3.76 -20.02
C MET A 14 12.38 -2.78 -21.07
N THR A 15 11.19 -3.06 -21.58
CA THR A 15 10.45 -2.19 -22.49
C THR A 15 10.03 -0.91 -21.80
N ARG A 16 9.72 0.12 -22.59
CA ARG A 16 9.25 1.41 -22.06
C ARG A 16 7.92 1.27 -21.30
N GLU A 17 7.06 0.35 -21.73
CA GLU A 17 5.77 0.10 -21.08
C GLU A 17 5.94 -0.63 -19.75
N GLU A 18 6.80 -1.66 -19.66
CA GLU A 18 7.09 -2.32 -18.38
C GLU A 18 7.67 -1.33 -17.36
N LYS A 19 8.56 -0.42 -17.78
CA LYS A 19 9.09 0.63 -16.91
C LYS A 19 7.99 1.57 -16.40
N LYS A 20 7.02 1.94 -17.25
CA LYS A 20 5.88 2.77 -16.83
C LYS A 20 4.99 2.03 -15.83
N VAL A 21 4.69 0.75 -16.07
CA VAL A 21 3.87 -0.07 -15.17
C VAL A 21 4.54 -0.20 -13.80
N ILE A 22 5.85 -0.49 -13.75
CA ILE A 22 6.60 -0.55 -12.49
C ILE A 22 6.58 0.80 -11.76
N PHE A 23 6.79 1.89 -12.49
CA PHE A 23 6.78 3.22 -11.89
C PHE A 23 5.40 3.56 -11.31
N ALA A 24 4.33 3.31 -12.07
CA ALA A 24 2.95 3.51 -11.61
C ALA A 24 2.62 2.64 -10.38
N SER A 25 3.06 1.38 -10.37
CA SER A 25 2.88 0.47 -9.23
C SER A 25 3.66 0.95 -8.00
N SER A 26 4.87 1.47 -8.20
CA SER A 26 5.74 1.93 -7.12
C SER A 26 5.20 3.22 -6.49
N LEU A 27 4.63 4.12 -7.30
CA LEU A 27 3.96 5.32 -6.79
C LEU A 27 2.79 4.97 -5.85
N GLY A 28 2.03 3.92 -6.16
CA GLY A 28 1.00 3.41 -5.26
C GLY A 28 1.55 3.06 -3.88
N THR A 29 2.63 2.28 -3.83
CA THR A 29 3.31 1.93 -2.58
C THR A 29 3.82 3.17 -1.84
N VAL A 30 4.40 4.15 -2.55
CA VAL A 30 4.89 5.38 -1.92
C VAL A 30 3.75 6.18 -1.30
N PHE A 31 2.62 6.33 -1.99
CA PHE A 31 1.47 7.07 -1.44
C PHE A 31 0.89 6.40 -0.21
N GLU A 32 0.80 5.07 -0.18
CA GLU A 32 0.39 4.33 1.01
C GLU A 32 1.32 4.60 2.20
N TRP A 33 2.64 4.48 2.00
CA TRP A 33 3.62 4.76 3.05
C TRP A 33 3.61 6.22 3.51
N TYR A 34 3.42 7.15 2.57
CA TYR A 34 3.34 8.58 2.86
C TYR A 34 2.16 8.89 3.78
N ASP A 35 0.97 8.37 3.46
CA ASP A 35 -0.23 8.56 4.27
C ASP A 35 -0.06 7.94 5.67
N PHE A 36 0.49 6.74 5.78
CA PHE A 36 0.71 6.12 7.09
C PHE A 36 1.72 6.85 7.95
N TYR A 37 2.80 7.34 7.34
CA TYR A 37 3.79 8.13 8.04
C TYR A 37 3.20 9.46 8.53
N LEU A 38 2.44 10.15 7.67
CA LEU A 38 1.74 11.38 8.06
C LEU A 38 0.74 11.13 9.19
N TYR A 39 -0.12 10.12 9.06
CA TYR A 39 -1.10 9.82 10.11
C TYR A 39 -0.41 9.47 11.43
N GLY A 40 0.60 8.60 11.39
CA GLY A 40 1.34 8.17 12.58
C GLY A 40 2.06 9.32 13.27
N SER A 41 2.76 10.17 12.51
CA SER A 41 3.46 11.35 13.04
C SER A 41 2.50 12.40 13.59
N LEU A 42 1.31 12.52 13.01
CA LEU A 42 0.28 13.46 13.44
C LEU A 42 -0.73 12.88 14.45
N ALA A 43 -0.56 11.63 14.88
CA ALA A 43 -1.55 10.93 15.72
C ALA A 43 -1.89 11.67 17.01
N VAL A 44 -0.93 12.37 17.62
CA VAL A 44 -1.16 13.19 18.82
C VAL A 44 -2.05 14.40 18.53
N PHE A 45 -1.84 15.04 17.38
CA PHE A 45 -2.66 16.19 16.94
C PHE A 45 -4.07 15.74 16.53
N ILE A 46 -4.20 14.58 15.88
CA ILE A 46 -5.49 13.95 15.58
C ILE A 46 -6.20 13.62 16.90
N GLY A 47 -5.48 13.01 17.85
CA GLY A 47 -5.96 12.70 19.19
C GLY A 47 -6.52 13.91 19.93
N SER A 48 -5.80 15.04 19.89
CA SER A 48 -6.23 16.27 20.57
C SER A 48 -7.38 17.00 19.86
N THR A 49 -7.48 16.88 18.54
CA THR A 49 -8.49 17.57 17.73
C THR A 49 -9.84 16.86 17.73
N PHE A 50 -9.84 15.52 17.63
CA PHE A 50 -11.07 14.73 17.43
C PHE A 50 -11.65 14.15 18.71
N PHE A 51 -10.88 14.05 19.80
CA PHE A 51 -11.36 13.49 21.06
C PHE A 51 -11.47 14.57 22.15
N SER A 52 -12.50 14.44 22.99
CA SER A 52 -12.80 15.41 24.06
C SER A 52 -11.59 15.65 24.97
N PRO A 53 -11.31 16.90 25.37
CA PRO A 53 -10.25 17.23 26.30
C PRO A 53 -10.46 16.62 27.70
N ALA A 54 -11.68 16.20 28.03
CA ALA A 54 -11.99 15.49 29.27
C ALA A 54 -11.36 14.09 29.34
N ILE A 55 -10.97 13.51 28.20
CA ILE A 55 -10.31 12.21 28.13
C ILE A 55 -8.80 12.41 28.38
N PRO A 56 -8.12 11.55 29.15
CA PRO A 56 -6.67 11.61 29.30
C PRO A 56 -5.95 11.56 27.94
N GLU A 57 -4.86 12.32 27.78
CA GLU A 57 -4.10 12.42 26.53
C GLU A 57 -3.65 11.04 26.01
N ALA A 58 -3.12 10.20 26.91
CA ALA A 58 -2.67 8.86 26.57
C ALA A 58 -3.80 8.01 25.93
N THR A 59 -5.02 8.10 26.46
CA THR A 59 -6.18 7.39 25.91
C THR A 59 -6.59 7.92 24.53
N ARG A 60 -6.52 9.24 24.31
CA ARG A 60 -6.78 9.85 22.99
C ARG A 60 -5.78 9.38 21.94
N ASN A 61 -4.49 9.32 22.30
CA ASN A 61 -3.45 8.80 21.42
C ASN A 61 -3.68 7.32 21.09
N ILE A 62 -4.06 6.50 22.08
CA ILE A 62 -4.43 5.10 21.84
C ILE A 62 -5.60 5.01 20.86
N PHE A 63 -6.65 5.82 21.01
CA PHE A 63 -7.77 5.80 20.06
C PHE A 63 -7.38 6.24 18.65
N ALA A 64 -6.53 7.27 18.51
CA ALA A 64 -5.98 7.66 17.22
C ALA A 64 -5.17 6.53 16.57
N LEU A 65 -4.36 5.81 17.36
CA LEU A 65 -3.59 4.64 16.91
C LEU A 65 -4.49 3.43 16.61
N LEU A 66 -5.61 3.25 17.31
CA LEU A 66 -6.59 2.21 16.99
C LEU A 66 -7.30 2.50 15.67
N ALA A 67 -7.64 3.77 15.41
CA ALA A 67 -8.17 4.18 14.11
C ALA A 67 -7.14 3.95 12.98
N PHE A 68 -5.86 4.22 13.24
CA PHE A 68 -4.77 3.87 12.33
C PHE A 68 -4.72 2.36 12.05
N ALA A 69 -4.77 1.54 13.11
CA ALA A 69 -4.79 0.08 13.00
C ALA A 69 -6.03 -0.44 12.24
N ALA A 70 -7.19 0.18 12.43
CA ALA A 70 -8.39 -0.16 11.68
C ALA A 70 -8.20 0.04 10.17
N GLY A 71 -7.41 1.03 9.75
CA GLY A 71 -7.03 1.22 8.35
C GLY A 71 -6.34 -0.01 7.75
N PHE A 72 -5.52 -0.74 8.52
CA PHE A 72 -4.89 -1.99 8.06
C PHE A 72 -5.91 -3.12 7.88
N LEU A 73 -6.95 -3.17 8.73
CA LEU A 73 -8.03 -4.14 8.55
C LEU A 73 -8.83 -3.88 7.29
N VAL A 74 -8.96 -2.61 6.86
CA VAL A 74 -9.67 -2.24 5.63
C VAL A 74 -8.88 -2.63 4.37
N ARG A 75 -7.54 -2.67 4.41
CA ARG A 75 -6.72 -2.96 3.21
C ARG A 75 -7.02 -4.30 2.53
N PRO A 76 -7.14 -5.44 3.23
CA PRO A 76 -7.57 -6.70 2.63
C PRO A 76 -8.90 -6.59 1.87
N PHE A 77 -9.86 -5.82 2.39
CA PHE A 77 -11.14 -5.60 1.73
C PHE A 77 -10.99 -4.73 0.48
N GLY A 78 -10.17 -3.67 0.55
CA GLY A 78 -9.80 -2.87 -0.60
C GLY A 78 -9.13 -3.71 -1.68
N ALA A 79 -8.17 -4.56 -1.32
CA ALA A 79 -7.50 -5.46 -2.25
C ALA A 79 -8.46 -6.47 -2.89
N LEU A 80 -9.42 -7.02 -2.15
CA LEU A 80 -10.44 -7.91 -2.69
C LEU A 80 -11.35 -7.19 -3.70
N LEU A 81 -11.80 -5.98 -3.37
CA LEU A 81 -12.69 -5.19 -4.22
C LEU A 81 -11.97 -4.71 -5.49
N PHE A 82 -10.85 -3.99 -5.33
CA PHE A 82 -10.09 -3.43 -6.45
C PHE A 82 -9.34 -4.50 -7.24
N GLY A 83 -8.92 -5.61 -6.61
CA GLY A 83 -8.40 -6.78 -7.31
C GLY A 83 -9.44 -7.37 -8.25
N ARG A 84 -10.67 -7.59 -7.75
CA ARG A 84 -11.77 -8.08 -8.59
C ARG A 84 -12.13 -7.12 -9.72
N ILE A 85 -12.14 -5.81 -9.46
CA ILE A 85 -12.39 -4.80 -10.50
C ILE A 85 -11.25 -4.80 -11.53
N GLY A 86 -10.00 -4.87 -11.09
CA GLY A 86 -8.83 -4.97 -11.96
C GLY A 86 -8.89 -6.18 -12.89
N ASP A 87 -9.27 -7.34 -12.36
CA ASP A 87 -9.43 -8.58 -13.14
C ASP A 87 -10.54 -8.47 -14.19
N LEU A 88 -11.64 -7.77 -13.87
CA LEU A 88 -12.78 -7.59 -14.77
C LEU A 88 -12.53 -6.52 -15.84
N VAL A 89 -11.90 -5.39 -15.47
CA VAL A 89 -11.63 -4.26 -16.38
C VAL A 89 -10.41 -4.51 -17.25
N GLY A 90 -9.38 -5.16 -16.72
CA GLY A 90 -8.15 -5.50 -17.45
C GLY A 90 -8.37 -6.47 -18.62
N ARG A 91 -9.47 -7.23 -18.62
CA ARG A 91 -9.86 -8.11 -19.73
C ARG A 91 -10.34 -7.39 -21.00
N LYS A 92 -10.49 -6.06 -20.97
CA LYS A 92 -11.11 -5.31 -22.09
C LYS A 92 -10.13 -4.62 -23.06
N TYR A 93 -8.81 -4.84 -22.96
CA TYR A 93 -7.82 -4.18 -23.83
C TYR A 93 -6.68 -5.09 -24.35
N THR A 94 -7.00 -6.35 -24.65
CA THR A 94 -6.26 -7.14 -25.65
C THR A 94 -7.17 -7.37 -26.85
#